data_AF-A0A6B2CGI1-F1
#
_entry.id   AF-A0A6B2CGI1-F1
#
_cell.length_a   1.000
_cell.length_b   1.000
_cell.length_c   1.000
_cell.angle_alpha   90.00
_cell.angle_beta   90.00
_cell.angle_gamma   90.00
#
_symmetry.space_group_name_H-M   'P 1'
#
loop_
_entity.id
_entity.type
_entity.pdbx_description
1 polymer ?
#
loop_
_entity_poly.entity_id
_entity_poly.type
_entity_poly.pdbx_seq_one_letter_code
_entity_poly.pdbx_strand_id
1 'polypeptide(L)'
;DKTVPSASTLLFILYLSLFCTIVASILQVLGQKYVPAYAAATIYLLEPVSAMIFSVAFYGERPIPEQVAGSILILIAIYIASK
;
A
#
# COMPACT_ATOMS: atom_id res chain seq x y z
N ASP A 1 -18.78 -7.64 27.52
CA ASP A 1 -18.26 -8.89 28.11
C ASP A 1 -17.72 -9.90 27.07
N LYS A 2 -17.05 -9.46 25.97
CA LYS A 2 -16.26 -10.33 25.05
C LYS A 2 -15.23 -9.50 24.25
N THR A 3 -14.57 -8.53 24.88
CA THR A 3 -13.61 -7.61 24.23
C THR A 3 -12.16 -7.88 24.60
N VAL A 4 -11.85 -9.08 25.10
CA VAL A 4 -10.47 -9.54 25.18
C VAL A 4 -10.15 -10.30 23.87
N PRO A 5 -9.29 -9.75 23.00
CA PRO A 5 -8.84 -10.49 21.83
C PRO A 5 -8.21 -11.81 22.30
N SER A 6 -8.61 -12.91 21.66
CA SER A 6 -7.97 -14.22 21.88
C SER A 6 -6.47 -14.09 21.68
N ALA A 7 -5.66 -14.92 22.37
CA ALA A 7 -4.20 -14.86 22.30
C ALA A 7 -3.67 -14.93 20.85
N SER A 8 -4.37 -15.65 19.97
CA SER A 8 -4.09 -15.72 18.54
C SER A 8 -4.34 -14.39 17.80
N THR A 9 -5.45 -13.70 18.08
CA THR A 9 -5.76 -12.38 17.50
C THR A 9 -4.74 -11.33 17.93
N LEU A 10 -4.32 -11.37 19.20
CA LEU A 10 -3.25 -10.51 19.72
C LEU A 10 -1.94 -10.73 18.96
N LEU A 11 -1.57 -11.98 18.68
CA LEU A 11 -0.40 -12.30 17.87
C LEU A 11 -0.51 -11.79 16.43
N PHE A 12 -1.66 -11.92 15.78
CA PHE A 12 -1.87 -11.38 14.42
C PHE A 12 -1.75 -9.86 14.37
N ILE A 13 -2.33 -9.15 15.35
CA ILE A 13 -2.23 -7.69 15.46
C ILE A 13 -0.77 -7.27 15.69
N LEU A 14 -0.06 -7.98 16.58
CA LEU A 14 1.36 -7.72 16.83
C LEU A 14 2.20 -7.93 15.56
N TYR A 15 1.97 -9.03 14.84
CA TYR A 15 2.67 -9.32 13.60
C TYR A 15 2.40 -8.26 12.53
N LEU A 16 1.12 -7.92 12.30
CA LEU A 16 0.75 -6.94 11.28
C LEU A 16 1.29 -5.55 11.62
N SER A 17 1.17 -5.10 12.87
CA SER A 17 1.66 -3.78 13.28
C SER A 17 3.20 -3.67 13.27
N LEU A 18 3.93 -4.69 13.73
CA LEU A 18 5.39 -4.69 13.67
C LEU A 18 5.89 -4.77 12.22
N PHE A 19 5.39 -5.72 11.45
CA PHE A 19 5.94 -5.98 10.12
C PHE A 19 5.37 -5.04 9.05
N CYS A 20 4.05 -4.89 8.99
CA CYS A 20 3.42 -4.06 7.96
C CYS A 20 3.55 -2.56 8.24
N THR A 21 3.60 -2.13 9.50
CA THR A 21 3.67 -0.70 9.84
C THR A 21 5.07 -0.26 10.24
N ILE A 22 5.66 -0.85 11.29
CA ILE A 22 6.93 -0.36 11.83
C ILE A 22 8.07 -0.58 10.83
N VAL A 23 8.23 -1.80 10.31
CA VAL A 23 9.30 -2.08 9.33
C VAL A 23 9.10 -1.28 8.05
N ALA A 24 7.88 -1.22 7.51
CA ALA A 24 7.59 -0.46 6.30
C ALA A 24 7.87 1.04 6.48
N SER A 25 7.47 1.62 7.61
CA SER A 25 7.69 3.05 7.90
C SER A 25 9.17 3.38 8.07
N ILE A 26 9.94 2.50 8.73
CA ILE A 26 11.40 2.67 8.84
C ILE A 26 12.04 2.62 7.45
N LEU A 27 11.67 1.63 6.64
CA LEU A 27 12.20 1.47 5.29
C LEU A 27 11.82 2.66 4.39
N GLN A 28 10.62 3.19 4.56
CA GLN A 28 10.14 4.38 3.85
C GLN A 28 10.95 5.63 4.22
N VAL A 29 11.15 5.89 5.52
CA VAL A 29 11.94 7.05 5.99
C VAL A 29 13.41 6.92 5.55
N LEU A 30 13.97 5.71 5.59
CA LEU A 30 15.31 5.44 5.07
C LEU A 30 15.39 5.68 3.56
N GLY A 31 14.41 5.20 2.78
CA GLY A 31 14.34 5.42 1.34
C GLY A 31 14.25 6.90 0.98
N GLN A 32 13.42 7.66 1.69
CA GLN A 32 13.28 9.12 1.52
C GLN A 32 14.57 9.91 1.74
N LYS A 33 15.59 9.34 2.41
CA LYS A 33 16.91 9.95 2.52
C LYS A 33 17.70 9.91 1.20
N TYR A 34 17.44 8.90 0.35
CA TYR A 34 18.18 8.65 -0.88
C TYR A 34 17.42 9.05 -2.16
N VAL A 35 16.10 9.21 -2.08
CA VAL A 35 15.26 9.69 -3.21
C VAL A 35 14.65 11.06 -2.88
N PRO A 36 14.58 11.98 -3.86
CA PRO A 36 13.92 13.26 -3.65
C PRO A 36 12.43 13.07 -3.31
N ALA A 37 11.88 14.01 -2.54
CA ALA A 37 10.51 13.92 -2.00
C ALA A 37 9.45 13.70 -3.10
N TYR A 38 9.64 14.26 -4.30
CA TYR A 38 8.72 14.05 -5.42
C TYR A 38 8.71 12.58 -5.87
N ALA A 39 9.86 11.92 -5.97
CA ALA A 39 9.96 10.53 -6.40
C ALA A 39 9.34 9.59 -5.36
N ALA A 40 9.56 9.87 -4.07
CA ALA A 40 8.92 9.12 -2.98
C ALA A 40 7.39 9.27 -3.00
N ALA A 41 6.87 10.48 -3.22
CA ALA A 41 5.44 10.73 -3.35
C ALA A 41 4.83 10.00 -4.57
N THR A 42 5.54 9.99 -5.70
CA THR A 42 5.13 9.24 -6.90
C THR A 42 5.02 7.74 -6.63
N ILE A 43 5.99 7.16 -5.92
CA ILE A 43 5.94 5.74 -5.51
C ILE A 43 4.73 5.48 -4.60
N TYR A 44 4.44 6.39 -3.67
CA TYR A 44 3.29 6.26 -2.77
C TYR A 44 1.96 6.28 -3.53
N LEU A 45 1.86 7.11 -4.56
CA LEU A 45 0.69 7.14 -5.44
C LEU A 45 0.56 5.87 -6.28
N LEU A 46 1.65 5.13 -6.54
CA LEU A 46 1.62 3.87 -7.26
C LEU A 46 1.17 2.68 -6.39
N GLU A 47 1.17 2.83 -5.07
CA GLU A 47 0.70 1.81 -4.12
C GLU A 47 -0.70 1.26 -4.45
N PRO A 48 -1.77 2.08 -4.62
CA PRO A 48 -3.12 1.58 -4.93
C PRO A 48 -3.19 0.81 -6.26
N VAL A 49 -2.41 1.21 -7.26
CA VAL A 49 -2.33 0.49 -8.55
C VAL A 49 -1.68 -0.89 -8.34
N SER A 50 -0.60 -0.93 -7.58
CA SER A 50 0.09 -2.17 -7.23
C SER A 50 -0.79 -3.09 -6.38
N ALA A 51 -1.51 -2.52 -5.41
CA ALA A 51 -2.46 -3.25 -4.56
C ALA A 51 -3.59 -3.88 -5.38
N MET A 52 -4.14 -3.17 -6.37
CA MET A 52 -5.10 -3.76 -7.31
C MET A 52 -4.49 -4.91 -8.09
N ILE A 53 -3.30 -4.72 -8.69
CA ILE A 53 -2.62 -5.78 -9.46
C ILE A 53 -2.42 -7.02 -8.59
N PHE A 54 -1.98 -6.84 -7.35
CA PHE A 54 -1.79 -7.94 -6.40
C PHE A 54 -3.11 -8.58 -5.95
N SER A 55 -4.18 -7.81 -5.72
CA SER A 55 -5.50 -8.36 -5.41
C SER A 55 -6.03 -9.23 -6.55
N VAL A 56 -5.95 -8.76 -7.80
CA VAL A 56 -6.37 -9.55 -8.97
C VAL A 56 -5.48 -10.79 -9.15
N ALA A 57 -4.17 -10.68 -8.94
CA ALA A 57 -3.23 -11.78 -9.14
C ALA A 57 -3.29 -12.86 -8.05
N PHE A 58 -3.40 -12.49 -6.77
CA PHE A 58 -3.37 -13.43 -5.65
C PHE A 58 -4.75 -13.87 -5.17
N TYR A 59 -5.72 -12.95 -5.13
CA TYR A 59 -7.08 -13.25 -4.67
C TYR A 59 -8.03 -13.64 -5.81
N GLY A 60 -7.66 -13.37 -7.07
CA GLY A 60 -8.51 -13.69 -8.22
C GLY A 60 -9.80 -12.87 -8.27
N GLU A 61 -9.86 -11.76 -7.52
CA GLU A 61 -11.01 -10.88 -7.49
C GLU A 61 -11.19 -10.17 -8.83
N ARG A 62 -12.44 -10.01 -9.26
CA ARG A 62 -12.76 -9.24 -10.46
C ARG A 62 -12.77 -7.76 -10.08
N PRO A 63 -11.85 -6.94 -10.60
CA PRO A 63 -11.81 -5.54 -10.26
C PRO A 63 -13.08 -4.88 -10.79
N ILE A 64 -13.73 -4.06 -9.95
CA ILE A 64 -14.87 -3.26 -10.39
C ILE A 64 -14.41 -2.19 -11.39
N PRO A 65 -15.26 -1.78 -12.35
CA PRO A 65 -14.89 -0.81 -13.39
C PRO A 65 -14.37 0.50 -12.81
N GLU A 66 -14.92 0.95 -11.68
CA GLU A 66 -14.52 2.18 -10.99
C GLU A 66 -13.11 2.10 -10.43
N GLN A 67 -12.70 0.94 -9.88
CA GLN A 67 -11.33 0.75 -9.42
C GLN A 67 -10.37 0.84 -10.61
N VAL A 68 -10.69 0.19 -11.74
CA VAL A 68 -9.87 0.23 -12.95
C VAL A 68 -9.74 1.68 -13.46
N ALA A 69 -10.84 2.42 -13.55
CA ALA A 69 -10.80 3.83 -13.94
C ALA A 69 -9.93 4.67 -13.00
N GLY A 70 -10.05 4.47 -11.67
CA GLY A 70 -9.21 5.13 -10.68
C GLY A 70 -7.72 4.82 -10.86
N SER A 71 -7.37 3.55 -11.06
CA SER A 71 -5.98 3.14 -11.27
C SER A 71 -5.36 3.75 -12.54
N ILE A 72 -6.13 3.83 -13.63
CA ILE A 72 -5.70 4.50 -14.87
C ILE A 72 -5.48 6.00 -14.62
N LEU A 73 -6.38 6.65 -13.88
CA LEU A 73 -6.30 8.07 -13.57
C LEU A 73 -5.06 8.39 -12.72
N ILE A 74 -4.74 7.52 -11.76
CA ILE A 74 -3.50 7.61 -10.97
C ILE A 74 -2.25 7.47 -11.86
N LEU A 75 -2.23 6.49 -12.77
CA LEU A 75 -1.10 6.32 -13.71
C LEU A 75 -0.90 7.57 -14.59
N ILE A 76 -2.00 8.16 -15.08
CA ILE A 76 -1.96 9.42 -15.85
C ILE A 76 -1.42 10.56 -14.98
N ALA A 77 -1.89 10.71 -13.75
CA ALA A 77 -1.44 11.74 -12.82
C ALA A 77 0.06 11.60 -12.52
N ILE A 78 0.54 10.37 -12.27
CA ILE A 78 1.96 10.07 -12.08
C ILE A 78 2.79 10.43 -13.31
N TYR A 79 2.30 10.09 -14.51
CA TYR A 79 3.00 10.40 -15.76
C TYR A 79 3.15 11.91 -15.96
N ILE A 80 2.12 12.70 -15.62
CA ILE A 80 2.17 14.17 -15.67
C ILE A 80 3.09 14.74 -14.59
N ALA A 81 3.02 14.21 -13.36
CA ALA A 81 3.79 14.72 -12.23
C ALA A 81 5.28 14.36 -12.27
N SER A 82 5.63 13.25 -12.93
CA SER A 82 7.02 12.79 -13.10
C SER A 82 7.74 13.48 -14.26
N LYS A 83 7.04 14.33 -15.03
CA LYS A 83 7.57 15.06 -16.17
C LYS A 83 7.91 16.49 -15.80
#